data_AF-A0A948PTA1-F1
#
_entry.id   AF-A0A948PTA1-F1
#
_cell.length_a   1.000
_cell.length_b   1.000
_cell.length_c   1.000
_cell.angle_alpha   90.00
_cell.angle_beta   90.00
_cell.angle_gamma   90.00
#
_symmetry.space_group_name_H-M   'P 1'
#
loop_
_entity.id
_entity.type
_entity.pdbx_description
1 polymer ?
#
loop_
_entity_poly.entity_id
_entity_poly.type
_entity_poly.pdbx_seq_one_letter_code
_entity_poly.pdbx_strand_id
1 'polypeptide(L)'
;MLTPKKVKHRKWQKGRRKGKGKETRGTKVSFGSFGLKAMEPCRLTSRQIEAARRAMTRHVQRGGKIWIRVFPDRPVTKKGIEVPMGGGKGSVDHYVMVIKPGRI
;
A
#
# COMPACT_ATOMS: atom_id res chain seq x y z
N MET A 1 -7.98 -0.46 -10.06
CA MET A 1 -7.30 -0.25 -8.77
C MET A 1 -6.76 -1.58 -8.29
N LEU A 2 -5.56 -1.60 -7.69
CA LEU A 2 -4.93 -2.84 -7.22
C LEU A 2 -5.68 -3.40 -6.00
N THR A 3 -6.15 -4.64 -6.10
CA THR A 3 -6.82 -5.38 -5.02
C THR A 3 -6.52 -6.88 -5.13
N PRO A 4 -6.44 -7.61 -4.01
CA PRO A 4 -6.27 -9.06 -4.04
C PRO A 4 -7.55 -9.74 -4.55
N LYS A 5 -7.40 -10.70 -5.47
CA LYS A 5 -8.54 -11.45 -6.07
C LYS A 5 -9.28 -12.31 -5.03
N LYS A 6 -8.55 -12.97 -4.13
CA LYS A 6 -9.11 -13.84 -3.08
C LYS A 6 -8.32 -13.64 -1.79
N VAL A 7 -9.03 -13.55 -0.66
CA VAL A 7 -8.43 -13.48 0.67
C VAL A 7 -9.14 -14.49 1.58
N LYS A 8 -8.38 -15.26 2.36
CA LYS A 8 -8.95 -16.25 3.31
C LYS A 8 -9.83 -15.57 4.36
N HIS A 9 -9.37 -14.43 4.88
CA HIS A 9 -10.11 -13.62 5.84
C HIS A 9 -10.24 -12.19 5.30
N ARG A 10 -11.47 -11.66 5.26
CA ARG A 10 -11.70 -10.30 4.72
C ARG A 10 -11.42 -9.18 5.74
N LYS A 11 -11.61 -9.42 7.04
CA LYS A 11 -11.56 -8.37 8.08
C LYS A 11 -10.38 -8.56 9.05
N TRP A 12 -9.24 -7.91 8.81
CA TRP A 12 -8.04 -8.08 9.65
C TRP A 12 -7.93 -7.05 10.78
N GLN A 13 -7.26 -7.40 11.88
CA GLN A 13 -6.95 -6.44 12.93
C GLN A 13 -6.00 -5.34 12.40
N LYS A 14 -6.17 -4.09 12.87
CA LYS A 14 -5.42 -2.92 12.37
C LYS A 14 -3.92 -3.01 12.64
N GLY A 15 -3.49 -3.68 13.72
CA GLY A 15 -2.09 -3.95 14.09
C GLY A 15 -1.22 -2.70 14.21
N ARG A 16 -1.06 -2.15 15.42
CA ARG A 16 -0.41 -0.85 15.71
C ARG A 16 1.09 -0.76 15.39
N ARG A 17 1.83 -1.87 15.41
CA ARG A 17 3.31 -1.86 15.27
C ARG A 17 3.85 -2.24 13.88
N LYS A 18 3.01 -2.52 12.88
CA LYS A 18 3.47 -3.15 11.64
C LYS A 18 4.33 -2.28 10.70
N GLY A 19 4.40 -0.96 10.96
CA GLY A 19 5.35 -0.04 10.31
C GLY A 19 6.54 0.34 11.20
N LYS A 20 6.64 -0.17 12.43
CA LYS A 20 7.76 0.12 13.33
C LYS A 20 8.98 -0.72 12.94
N GLY A 21 10.15 -0.09 12.91
CA GLY A 21 11.43 -0.71 12.55
C GLY A 21 11.84 -0.46 11.10
N LYS A 22 13.08 -0.84 10.77
CA LYS A 22 13.62 -0.75 9.41
C LYS A 22 13.17 -1.93 8.56
N GLU A 23 12.98 -1.70 7.27
CA GLU A 23 12.72 -2.77 6.31
C GLU A 23 13.97 -3.63 6.11
N THR A 24 13.80 -4.95 6.03
CA THR A 24 14.90 -5.88 5.73
C THR A 24 14.84 -6.40 4.30
N ARG A 25 13.65 -6.37 3.66
CA ARG A 25 13.44 -6.92 2.32
C ARG A 25 13.09 -5.85 1.30
N GLY A 26 13.62 -5.97 0.08
CA GLY A 26 13.35 -5.02 -1.00
C GLY A 26 13.92 -3.63 -0.71
N THR A 27 15.08 -3.58 -0.07
CA THR A 27 15.82 -2.36 0.27
C THR A 27 16.85 -1.96 -0.79
N LYS A 28 17.08 -2.82 -1.78
CA LYS A 28 17.95 -2.60 -2.94
C LYS A 28 17.13 -2.55 -4.23
N VAL A 29 17.56 -1.75 -5.21
CA VAL A 29 16.95 -1.72 -6.54
C VAL A 29 17.24 -3.07 -7.22
N SER A 30 16.18 -3.79 -7.60
CA SER A 30 16.32 -5.10 -8.26
C SER A 30 16.08 -5.04 -9.76
N PHE A 31 15.33 -4.04 -10.23
CA PHE A 31 14.96 -3.86 -11.62
C PHE A 31 15.14 -2.38 -11.99
N GLY A 32 15.65 -2.14 -13.20
CA GLY A 32 15.96 -0.79 -13.68
C GLY A 32 17.19 -0.17 -13.01
N SER A 33 17.45 1.08 -13.37
CA SER A 33 18.64 1.82 -12.90
C SER A 33 18.34 2.74 -11.70
N PHE A 34 17.08 3.12 -11.50
CA PHE A 34 16.66 4.08 -10.47
C PHE A 34 15.48 3.54 -9.67
N GLY A 35 15.35 3.99 -8.42
CA GLY A 35 14.24 3.60 -7.53
C GLY A 35 13.92 4.67 -6.50
N LEU A 36 12.68 4.64 -6.00
CA LEU A 36 12.21 5.53 -4.95
C LEU A 36 12.20 4.78 -3.62
N LYS A 37 12.86 5.33 -2.60
CA LYS A 37 12.98 4.71 -1.28
C LYS A 37 12.14 5.46 -0.26
N ALA A 38 11.35 4.72 0.52
CA ALA A 38 10.59 5.29 1.62
C ALA A 38 11.52 5.62 2.79
N MET A 39 11.51 6.89 3.22
CA MET A 39 12.25 7.34 4.40
C MET A 39 11.45 7.18 5.69
N GLU A 40 10.12 7.22 5.58
CA GLU A 40 9.20 7.21 6.71
C GLU A 40 8.22 6.03 6.65
N PRO A 41 7.70 5.57 7.80
CA PRO A 41 6.67 4.54 7.84
C PRO A 41 5.33 5.13 7.37
N CYS A 42 4.66 4.46 6.43
CA CYS A 42 3.35 4.90 5.97
C CYS A 42 2.42 3.73 5.62
N ARG A 43 1.11 4.02 5.50
CA ARG A 43 0.11 3.09 4.94
C ARG A 43 -0.22 3.57 3.54
N LEU A 44 0.33 2.90 2.54
CA LEU A 44 0.15 3.29 1.15
C LEU A 44 -1.10 2.63 0.57
N THR A 45 -2.03 3.44 0.08
CA THR A 45 -3.30 2.97 -0.51
C THR A 45 -3.12 2.59 -1.98
N SER A 46 -4.02 1.75 -2.50
CA SER A 46 -4.05 1.41 -3.94
C SER A 46 -4.23 2.64 -4.84
N ARG A 47 -4.95 3.65 -4.37
CA ARG A 47 -5.19 4.91 -5.09
C ARG A 47 -3.91 5.75 -5.22
N GLN A 48 -3.13 5.85 -4.14
CA GLN A 48 -1.86 6.58 -4.13
C GLN A 48 -0.83 5.92 -5.06
N ILE A 49 -0.75 4.58 -5.06
CA ILE A 49 0.13 3.84 -5.97
C ILE A 49 -0.23 4.15 -7.44
N GLU A 50 -1.52 4.13 -7.77
CA GLU A 50 -1.99 4.40 -9.13
C GLU A 50 -1.78 5.87 -9.54
N ALA A 51 -2.00 6.82 -8.62
CA ALA A 51 -1.72 8.23 -8.86
C ALA A 51 -0.23 8.46 -9.16
N ALA A 52 0.66 7.87 -8.36
CA ALA A 52 2.10 7.95 -8.58
C ALA A 52 2.52 7.31 -9.90
N ARG A 53 1.98 6.12 -10.24
CA ARG A 53 2.24 5.46 -11.53
C ARG A 53 1.83 6.34 -12.71
N ARG A 54 0.63 6.93 -12.66
CA ARG A 54 0.14 7.84 -13.71
C ARG A 54 1.02 9.07 -13.85
N ALA A 55 1.45 9.68 -12.74
CA ALA A 55 2.35 10.82 -12.74
C ALA A 55 3.71 10.47 -13.38
N MET A 56 4.33 9.36 -12.98
CA MET A 56 5.60 8.89 -13.56
C MET A 56 5.45 8.56 -15.04
N THR A 57 4.37 7.87 -15.44
CA THR A 57 4.13 7.53 -16.85
C THR A 57 3.96 8.78 -17.72
N ARG A 58 3.27 9.81 -17.21
CA ARG A 58 3.12 11.09 -17.93
C ARG A 58 4.45 11.82 -18.10
N HIS A 59 5.30 11.80 -17.08
CA HIS A 59 6.61 12.46 -17.13
C HIS A 59 7.57 11.75 -18.09
N VAL A 60 7.59 10.42 -18.09
CA VAL A 60 8.44 9.61 -18.96
C VAL A 60 7.96 9.60 -20.42
N GLN A 61 6.68 9.92 -20.67
CA GLN A 61 6.06 9.99 -22.00
C GLN A 61 6.22 8.67 -22.80
N ARG A 62 7.22 8.59 -23.69
CA ARG A 62 7.52 7.42 -24.52
C ARG A 62 8.90 6.87 -24.17
N GLY A 63 8.97 5.58 -23.79
CA GLY A 63 10.25 4.85 -23.75
C GLY A 63 10.82 4.47 -22.39
N GLY A 64 10.01 4.29 -21.33
CA GLY A 64 10.49 3.78 -20.05
C GLY A 64 9.61 2.67 -19.46
N LYS A 65 10.26 1.68 -18.85
CA LYS A 65 9.59 0.62 -18.07
C LYS A 65 9.52 1.06 -16.61
N ILE A 66 8.34 0.98 -16.00
CA ILE A 66 8.10 1.34 -14.60
C ILE A 66 7.71 0.08 -13.85
N TRP A 67 8.45 -0.25 -12.79
CA TRP A 67 8.16 -1.38 -11.93
C TRP A 67 7.53 -0.92 -10.62
N ILE A 68 6.42 -1.54 -10.25
CA ILE A 68 5.78 -1.34 -8.94
C ILE A 68 6.13 -2.55 -8.08
N ARG A 69 6.87 -2.33 -6.99
CA ARG A 69 7.35 -3.39 -6.09
C ARG A 69 6.52 -3.57 -4.82
N VAL A 70 5.43 -2.82 -4.72
CA VAL A 70 4.52 -2.82 -3.58
C VAL A 70 3.13 -3.19 -4.06
N PHE A 71 2.44 -4.04 -3.29
CA PHE A 71 1.07 -4.45 -3.59
C PHE A 71 0.19 -4.26 -2.35
N PRO A 72 -0.98 -3.62 -2.47
CA PRO A 72 -1.88 -3.41 -1.34
C PRO A 72 -2.67 -4.70 -1.08
N ASP A 73 -2.19 -5.50 -0.14
CA ASP A 73 -2.78 -6.77 0.27
C ASP A 73 -3.63 -6.65 1.54
N ARG A 74 -3.38 -5.63 2.36
CA ARG A 74 -3.95 -5.56 3.70
C ARG A 74 -5.27 -4.77 3.72
N PRO A 75 -6.39 -5.37 4.18
CA PRO A 75 -7.66 -4.67 4.24
C PRO A 75 -7.71 -3.66 5.40
N VAL A 76 -8.29 -2.49 5.12
CA VAL A 76 -8.69 -1.50 6.12
C VAL A 76 -10.21 -1.47 6.19
N THR A 77 -10.74 -1.64 7.39
CA THR A 77 -12.19 -1.60 7.64
C THR A 77 -12.60 -0.25 8.22
N LYS A 78 -13.71 0.29 7.74
CA LYS A 78 -14.31 1.54 8.21
C LYS A 78 -15.77 1.29 8.60
N LYS A 79 -16.27 1.97 9.63
CA LYS A 79 -17.70 2.05 9.93
C LYS A 79 -18.23 3.37 9.38
N GLY A 80 -19.50 3.39 9.00
CA GLY A 80 -20.19 4.62 8.61
C GLY A 80 -20.13 5.66 9.73
N ILE A 81 -20.11 6.94 9.35
CA ILE A 81 -20.04 8.05 10.31
C ILE A 81 -21.33 8.13 11.14
N GLU A 82 -22.46 7.75 10.53
CA GLU A 82 -23.80 7.76 11.13
C GLU A 82 -24.04 6.61 12.12
N VAL A 83 -23.16 5.60 12.16
CA VAL A 83 -23.38 4.38 12.95
C VAL A 83 -22.70 4.52 14.32
N PRO A 84 -23.41 4.26 15.44
CA PRO A 84 -22.82 4.32 16.77
C PRO A 84 -21.76 3.23 17.00
N MET A 85 -21.06 3.34 18.13
CA MET A 85 -20.10 2.32 18.57
C MET A 85 -20.83 1.00 18.92
N GLY A 86 -20.12 -0.14 18.87
CA GLY A 86 -20.74 -1.47 19.03
C GLY A 86 -21.23 -2.10 17.70
N GLY A 87 -21.99 -3.19 17.73
CA GLY A 87 -22.50 -3.84 16.50
C GLY A 87 -21.44 -4.54 15.63
N GLY A 88 -20.30 -4.92 16.22
CA GLY A 88 -19.24 -5.64 15.53
C GLY A 88 -18.32 -4.76 14.67
N LYS A 89 -17.73 -5.33 13.62
CA LYS A 89 -16.68 -4.69 12.81
C LYS A 89 -17.18 -4.27 11.43
N GLY A 90 -16.82 -3.06 11.00
CA GLY A 90 -17.22 -2.49 9.72
C GLY A 90 -16.79 -3.30 8.49
N SER A 91 -17.31 -2.88 7.32
CA SER A 91 -16.96 -3.45 6.02
C SER A 91 -15.54 -3.06 5.61
N VAL A 92 -14.97 -3.79 4.64
CA VAL A 92 -13.67 -3.46 4.04
C VAL A 92 -13.87 -2.28 3.11
N ASP A 93 -13.14 -1.19 3.35
CA ASP A 93 -13.24 0.06 2.59
C ASP A 93 -12.18 0.08 1.47
N HIS A 94 -10.92 -0.16 1.82
CA HIS A 94 -9.81 -0.20 0.88
C HIS A 94 -8.68 -1.11 1.34
N TYR A 95 -7.75 -1.38 0.43
CA TYR A 95 -6.54 -2.13 0.71
C TYR A 95 -5.33 -1.20 0.77
N VAL A 96 -4.42 -1.52 1.69
CA VAL A 96 -3.17 -0.77 1.91
C VAL A 96 -1.98 -1.72 1.94
N MET A 97 -0.83 -1.21 1.58
CA MET A 97 0.46 -1.77 1.92
C MET A 97 1.01 -1.03 3.15
N VAL A 98 1.55 -1.75 4.12
CA VAL A 98 2.28 -1.12 5.23
C VAL A 98 3.74 -1.02 4.83
N ILE A 99 4.23 0.21 4.68
CA ILE A 99 5.60 0.50 4.31
C ILE A 99 6.40 0.79 5.58
N LYS A 100 7.60 0.19 5.63
CA LYS A 100 8.62 0.50 6.62
C LYS A 100 9.71 1.37 5.99
N PRO A 101 10.38 2.23 6.77
CA PRO A 101 11.56 2.95 6.34
C PRO A 101 12.59 2.00 5.69
N GLY A 102 13.07 2.37 4.52
CA GLY A 102 14.05 1.60 3.76
C GLY A 102 13.50 0.81 2.58
N ARG A 103 12.17 0.66 2.48
CA ARG A 103 11.52 -0.06 1.37
C ARG A 103 11.64 0.71 0.06
N ILE A 104 11.90 -0.02 -1.03
CA ILE A 104 11.82 0.43 -2.43
C ILE A 104 10.57 -0.17 -3.09
#